data_AF-A0A858X7C5-F1
#
_entry.id   AF-A0A858X7C5-F1
#
_cell.length_a   1.000
_cell.length_b   1.000
_cell.length_c   1.000
_cell.angle_alpha   90.00
_cell.angle_beta   90.00
_cell.angle_gamma   90.00
#
_symmetry.space_group_name_H-M   'P 1'
#
loop_
_entity.id
_entity.type
_entity.pdbx_description
1 polymer ?
#
loop_
_entity_poly.entity_id
_entity_poly.type
_entity_poly.pdbx_seq_one_letter_code
_entity_poly.pdbx_strand_id
1 'polypeptide(L)'
;MDGSEPNAGATATASKIIAHADRDMAFVVRLSGEGLDLLSRHFIGFIEAELARAGVVYGDHPLLRLFVETHSRELTEFVLSSLTLRHRFELRMFQHMTHEAMHMLRTDLWDSLRGDIEAAERHFRSGLGGMREILTEIEDLRKSREGVSAPGGDDAP
;
A
#
# COMPACT_ATOMS: atom_id res chain seq x y z
N MET A 1 -5.45 -35.04 -45.06
CA MET A 1 -5.02 -35.35 -43.69
C MET A 1 -4.46 -34.06 -43.13
N ASP A 2 -5.34 -33.31 -42.47
CA ASP A 2 -5.03 -32.01 -41.87
C ASP A 2 -4.55 -32.29 -40.44
N GLY A 3 -3.24 -32.34 -40.27
CA GLY A 3 -2.56 -32.57 -38.99
C GLY A 3 -1.89 -31.29 -38.58
N SER A 4 -2.66 -30.38 -37.99
CA SER A 4 -2.20 -29.12 -37.47
C SER A 4 -0.94 -29.33 -36.60
N GLU A 5 0.12 -28.54 -36.81
CA GLU A 5 1.23 -28.36 -35.86
C GLU A 5 1.03 -27.07 -35.03
N PRO A 6 -0.04 -26.92 -34.21
CA PRO A 6 -0.22 -25.72 -33.39
C PRO A 6 0.76 -25.69 -32.20
N ASN A 7 1.50 -26.77 -31.94
CA ASN A 7 2.34 -26.93 -30.75
C ASN A 7 3.85 -26.76 -31.02
N ALA A 8 4.31 -26.88 -32.26
CA ALA A 8 5.73 -26.76 -32.60
C ALA A 8 6.26 -25.32 -32.39
N GLY A 9 5.46 -24.31 -32.78
CA GLY A 9 5.82 -22.89 -32.60
C GLY A 9 5.83 -22.46 -31.14
N ALA A 10 4.84 -22.91 -30.35
CA ALA A 10 4.76 -22.63 -28.91
C ALA A 10 5.94 -23.26 -28.15
N THR A 11 6.23 -24.53 -28.44
CA THR A 11 7.36 -25.25 -27.84
C THR A 11 8.71 -24.60 -28.20
N ALA A 12 8.94 -24.28 -29.47
CA ALA A 12 10.17 -23.61 -29.89
C ALA A 12 10.35 -22.24 -29.23
N THR A 13 9.25 -21.49 -29.04
CA THR A 13 9.28 -20.19 -28.37
C THR A 13 9.56 -20.32 -26.88
N ALA A 14 8.88 -21.24 -26.19
CA ALA A 14 9.11 -21.52 -24.78
C ALA A 14 10.56 -21.96 -24.51
N SER A 15 11.13 -22.82 -25.36
CA SER A 15 12.53 -23.26 -25.25
C SER A 15 13.51 -22.10 -25.38
N LYS A 16 13.26 -21.13 -26.28
CA LYS A 16 14.09 -19.92 -26.41
C LYS A 16 14.01 -19.04 -25.16
N ILE A 17 12.82 -18.90 -24.56
CA ILE A 17 12.63 -18.12 -23.32
C ILE A 17 13.39 -18.79 -22.16
N ILE A 18 13.23 -20.11 -21.99
CA ILE A 18 13.89 -20.86 -20.91
C ILE A 18 15.41 -20.84 -21.05
N ALA A 19 15.95 -20.83 -22.28
CA ALA A 19 17.39 -20.70 -22.50
C ALA A 19 17.99 -19.39 -21.92
N HIS A 20 17.15 -18.37 -21.66
CA HIS A 20 17.55 -17.12 -21.03
C HIS A 20 17.04 -16.97 -19.57
N ALA A 21 16.44 -18.01 -18.98
CA ALA A 21 15.75 -17.93 -17.70
C ALA A 21 16.64 -17.44 -16.54
N ASP A 22 17.92 -17.82 -16.52
CA ASP A 22 18.88 -17.38 -15.49
C ASP A 22 19.03 -15.86 -15.43
N ARG A 23 18.82 -15.15 -16.55
CA ARG A 23 18.92 -13.69 -16.64
C ARG A 23 17.55 -13.00 -16.64
N ASP A 24 16.60 -13.59 -17.35
CA ASP A 24 15.36 -12.92 -17.72
C ASP A 24 14.18 -13.30 -16.81
N MET A 25 14.34 -14.31 -15.92
CA MET A 25 13.31 -14.72 -14.96
C MET A 25 13.75 -14.47 -13.52
N ALA A 26 12.78 -14.10 -12.69
CA ALA A 26 12.99 -13.93 -11.28
C ALA A 26 11.79 -14.40 -10.46
N PHE A 27 12.11 -14.98 -9.30
CA PHE A 27 11.16 -15.29 -8.24
C PHE A 27 11.02 -14.06 -7.35
N VAL A 28 9.79 -13.73 -7.01
CA VAL A 28 9.48 -12.61 -6.12
C VAL A 28 8.70 -13.11 -4.92
N VAL A 29 8.99 -12.55 -3.76
CA VAL A 29 8.19 -12.78 -2.56
C VAL A 29 6.95 -11.89 -2.63
N ARG A 30 5.79 -12.49 -2.39
CA ARG A 30 4.50 -11.79 -2.29
C ARG A 30 3.84 -12.12 -0.97
N LEU A 31 3.38 -11.09 -0.27
CA LEU A 31 2.54 -11.24 0.90
C LEU A 31 1.09 -11.50 0.45
N SER A 32 0.42 -12.47 1.05
CA SER A 32 -0.96 -12.84 0.73
C SER A 32 -1.69 -13.38 1.97
N GLY A 33 -3.00 -13.56 1.87
CA GLY A 33 -3.82 -14.11 2.93
C GLY A 33 -3.78 -13.29 4.22
N GLU A 34 -3.64 -13.96 5.35
CA GLU A 34 -3.68 -13.34 6.69
C GLU A 34 -2.60 -12.29 6.91
N GLY A 35 -1.39 -12.48 6.36
CA GLY A 35 -0.33 -11.49 6.49
C GLY A 35 -0.67 -10.15 5.83
N LEU A 36 -1.36 -10.21 4.68
CA LEU A 36 -1.84 -9.00 3.99
C LEU A 36 -2.96 -8.32 4.79
N ASP A 37 -3.87 -9.10 5.37
CA ASP A 37 -4.94 -8.59 6.21
C ASP A 37 -4.41 -7.93 7.49
N LEU A 38 -3.41 -8.53 8.14
CA LEU A 38 -2.72 -7.93 9.29
C LEU A 38 -2.06 -6.60 8.93
N LEU A 39 -1.39 -6.51 7.78
CA LEU A 39 -0.76 -5.28 7.31
C LEU A 39 -1.80 -4.18 7.04
N SER A 40 -2.91 -4.53 6.38
CA SER A 40 -3.99 -3.59 6.10
C SER A 40 -4.64 -3.07 7.39
N ARG A 41 -4.93 -3.96 8.34
CA ARG A 41 -5.47 -3.60 9.66
C ARG A 41 -4.51 -2.72 10.47
N HIS A 42 -3.21 -3.00 10.40
CA HIS A 42 -2.18 -2.16 11.01
C HIS A 42 -2.27 -0.72 10.51
N PHE A 43 -2.31 -0.51 9.18
CA PHE A 43 -2.36 0.84 8.63
C PHE A 43 -3.67 1.58 8.89
N ILE A 44 -4.81 0.88 8.93
CA ILE A 44 -6.09 1.47 9.36
C ILE A 44 -5.95 2.03 10.79
N GLY A 45 -5.54 1.18 11.74
CA GLY A 45 -5.41 1.59 13.14
C GLY A 45 -4.34 2.66 13.35
N PHE A 46 -3.24 2.60 12.59
CA PHE A 46 -2.21 3.63 12.59
C PHE A 46 -2.77 5.00 12.17
N ILE A 47 -3.50 5.07 11.06
CA ILE A 47 -4.07 6.33 10.55
C ILE A 47 -5.12 6.87 11.52
N GLU A 48 -6.00 6.02 12.05
CA GLU A 48 -6.99 6.40 13.05
C GLU A 48 -6.34 7.01 14.30
N ALA A 49 -5.25 6.42 14.79
CA ALA A 49 -4.49 6.93 15.92
C ALA A 49 -3.85 8.30 15.61
N GLU A 50 -3.28 8.48 14.41
CA GLU A 50 -2.70 9.76 14.01
C GLU A 50 -3.77 10.87 13.84
N LEU A 51 -4.95 10.54 13.30
CA LEU A 51 -6.08 11.46 13.21
C LEU A 51 -6.58 11.87 14.61
N ALA A 52 -6.71 10.92 15.52
CA ALA A 52 -7.10 11.19 16.90
C ALA A 52 -6.07 12.11 17.60
N ARG A 53 -4.77 11.90 17.37
CA ARG A 53 -3.70 12.79 17.88
C ARG A 53 -3.77 14.19 17.29
N ALA A 54 -4.30 14.33 16.08
CA ALA A 54 -4.54 15.63 15.45
C ALA A 54 -5.82 16.32 15.95
N GLY A 55 -6.64 15.65 16.77
CA GLY A 55 -7.90 16.16 17.30
C GLY A 55 -9.12 15.84 16.46
N VAL A 56 -8.99 14.96 15.45
CA VAL A 56 -10.09 14.57 14.55
C VAL A 56 -10.72 13.28 15.06
N VAL A 57 -12.02 13.29 15.38
CA VAL A 57 -12.72 12.10 15.88
C VAL A 57 -13.30 11.30 14.73
N TYR A 58 -13.02 10.00 14.75
CA TYR A 58 -13.56 9.05 13.78
C TYR A 58 -15.08 8.95 13.95
N GLY A 59 -15.83 9.51 12.99
CA GLY A 59 -17.30 9.63 13.04
C GLY A 59 -17.82 11.04 12.75
N ASP A 60 -16.97 12.06 12.84
CA ASP A 60 -17.37 13.46 12.62
C ASP A 60 -17.74 13.76 11.16
N HIS A 61 -17.18 13.00 10.21
CA HIS A 61 -17.39 13.24 8.79
C HIS A 61 -17.35 11.95 7.95
N PRO A 62 -18.31 11.73 7.01
CA PRO A 62 -18.31 10.56 6.11
C PRO A 62 -17.04 10.41 5.27
N LEU A 63 -16.36 11.51 4.94
CA LEU A 63 -15.10 11.48 4.18
C LEU A 63 -13.91 10.94 4.99
N LEU A 64 -13.95 10.94 6.32
CA LEU A 64 -12.85 10.41 7.13
C LEU A 64 -12.71 8.90 6.93
N ARG A 65 -13.83 8.19 6.77
CA ARG A 65 -13.82 6.76 6.46
C ARG A 65 -13.12 6.50 5.12
N LEU A 66 -13.54 7.20 4.07
CA LEU A 66 -12.92 7.07 2.75
C LEU A 66 -11.44 7.45 2.78
N PHE A 67 -11.09 8.48 3.55
CA PHE A 67 -9.72 8.90 3.76
C PHE A 67 -8.86 7.77 4.37
N VAL A 68 -9.33 7.15 5.46
CA VAL A 68 -8.60 6.05 6.12
C VAL A 68 -8.51 4.82 5.22
N GLU A 69 -9.61 4.45 4.55
CA GLU A 69 -9.62 3.32 3.59
C GLU A 69 -8.63 3.56 2.43
N THR A 70 -8.57 4.78 1.88
CA THR A 70 -7.67 5.12 0.77
C THR A 70 -6.21 5.09 1.21
N HIS A 71 -5.86 5.81 2.27
CA HIS A 71 -4.47 5.93 2.68
C HIS A 71 -3.93 4.63 3.29
N SER A 72 -4.76 3.84 3.98
CA SER A 72 -4.33 2.52 4.46
C SER A 72 -4.00 1.59 3.29
N ARG A 73 -4.77 1.65 2.20
CA ARG A 73 -4.50 0.91 0.98
C ARG A 73 -3.20 1.38 0.31
N GLU A 74 -2.99 2.69 0.17
CA GLU A 74 -1.77 3.24 -0.42
C GLU A 74 -0.51 2.84 0.36
N LEU A 75 -0.55 2.92 1.70
CA LEU A 75 0.57 2.49 2.55
C LEU A 75 0.81 0.98 2.43
N THR A 76 -0.27 0.19 2.34
CA THR A 76 -0.17 -1.26 2.11
C THR A 76 0.49 -1.54 0.76
N GLU A 77 0.04 -0.91 -0.33
CA GLU A 77 0.58 -1.08 -1.68
C GLU A 77 2.05 -0.64 -1.76
N PHE A 78 2.43 0.42 -1.04
CA PHE A 78 3.83 0.84 -0.91
C PHE A 78 4.68 -0.29 -0.34
N VAL A 79 4.32 -0.84 0.82
CA VAL A 79 5.09 -1.92 1.48
C VAL A 79 5.17 -3.16 0.58
N LEU A 80 4.06 -3.56 -0.06
CA LEU A 80 4.05 -4.71 -0.97
C LEU A 80 4.97 -4.52 -2.18
N SER A 81 4.98 -3.31 -2.74
CA SER A 81 5.83 -2.97 -3.88
C SER A 81 7.30 -2.99 -3.48
N SER A 82 7.62 -2.43 -2.32
CA SER A 82 8.97 -2.41 -1.76
C SER A 82 9.51 -3.82 -1.48
N LEU A 83 8.69 -4.71 -0.93
CA LEU A 83 9.03 -6.12 -0.72
C LEU A 83 9.32 -6.86 -2.02
N THR A 84 8.46 -6.68 -3.03
CA THR A 84 8.61 -7.31 -4.35
C THR A 84 9.90 -6.86 -5.03
N LEU A 85 10.27 -5.59 -4.88
CA LEU A 85 11.46 -5.01 -5.49
C LEU A 85 12.75 -5.51 -4.82
N ARG A 86 12.77 -5.62 -3.48
CA ARG A 86 13.96 -6.05 -2.73
C ARG A 86 14.21 -7.54 -2.75
N HIS A 87 13.15 -8.34 -2.74
CA HIS A 87 13.25 -9.79 -2.63
C HIS A 87 12.98 -10.45 -3.98
N ARG A 88 13.82 -10.07 -4.96
CA ARG A 88 13.86 -10.64 -6.31
C ARG A 88 15.04 -11.62 -6.39
N PHE A 89 14.76 -12.89 -6.66
CA PHE A 89 15.75 -13.96 -6.74
C PHE A 89 15.86 -14.49 -8.17
N GLU A 90 17.08 -14.62 -8.68
CA GLU A 90 17.32 -15.33 -9.92
C GLU A 90 17.06 -16.84 -9.77
N LEU A 91 16.70 -17.51 -10.87
CA LEU A 91 16.43 -18.96 -10.86
C LEU A 91 17.59 -19.77 -10.28
N ARG A 92 18.83 -19.43 -10.65
CA ARG A 92 20.03 -20.09 -10.14
C ARG A 92 20.17 -19.96 -8.62
N MET A 93 19.83 -18.80 -8.05
CA MET A 93 19.91 -18.56 -6.61
C MET A 93 18.91 -19.44 -5.86
N PHE A 94 17.70 -19.58 -6.40
CA PHE A 94 16.68 -20.44 -5.82
C PHE A 94 17.06 -21.94 -5.86
N GLN A 95 17.66 -22.41 -6.96
CA GLN A 95 18.07 -23.81 -7.10
C GLN A 95 19.16 -24.25 -6.10
N HIS A 96 20.01 -23.31 -5.64
CA HIS A 96 21.10 -23.58 -4.70
C HIS A 96 20.76 -23.20 -3.26
N MET A 97 19.50 -22.87 -2.97
CA MET A 97 19.09 -22.36 -1.67
C MET A 97 19.12 -23.49 -0.63
N THR A 98 20.05 -23.38 0.32
CA THR A 98 20.20 -24.33 1.43
C THR A 98 19.22 -24.02 2.57
N HIS A 99 19.08 -24.94 3.53
CA HIS A 99 18.27 -24.70 4.73
C HIS A 99 18.74 -23.47 5.52
N GLU A 100 20.06 -23.26 5.62
CA GLU A 100 20.64 -22.10 6.29
C GLU A 100 20.29 -20.80 5.56
N ALA A 101 20.40 -20.80 4.22
CA ALA A 101 20.03 -19.65 3.39
C ALA A 101 18.54 -19.30 3.52
N MET A 102 17.67 -20.30 3.69
CA MET A 102 16.24 -20.08 3.95
C MET A 102 15.97 -19.40 5.30
N HIS A 103 16.71 -19.77 6.35
CA HIS A 103 16.57 -19.11 7.65
C HIS A 103 17.04 -17.66 7.60
N MET A 104 18.17 -17.40 6.95
CA MET A 104 18.65 -16.03 6.73
C MET A 104 17.65 -15.20 5.93
N LEU A 105 17.10 -15.77 4.84
CA LEU A 105 16.07 -15.11 4.03
C LEU A 105 14.85 -14.72 4.87
N ARG A 106 14.40 -15.57 5.80
CA ARG A 106 13.27 -15.24 6.68
C ARG A 106 13.57 -14.05 7.59
N THR A 107 14.79 -13.99 8.14
CA THR A 107 15.24 -12.86 8.97
C THR A 107 15.31 -11.58 8.14
N ASP A 108 15.90 -11.65 6.94
CA ASP A 108 16.02 -10.50 6.02
C ASP A 108 14.66 -9.98 5.55
N LEU A 109 13.71 -10.89 5.29
CA LEU A 109 12.33 -10.56 4.97
C LEU A 109 11.63 -9.85 6.12
N TRP A 110 11.82 -10.35 7.35
CA TRP A 110 11.28 -9.73 8.55
C TRP A 110 11.82 -8.31 8.74
N ASP A 111 13.13 -8.13 8.64
CA ASP A 111 13.76 -6.81 8.78
C ASP A 111 13.34 -5.84 7.68
N SER A 112 13.24 -6.32 6.45
CA SER A 112 12.78 -5.50 5.33
C SER A 112 11.32 -5.09 5.47
N LEU A 113 10.43 -6.02 5.83
CA LEU A 113 9.02 -5.73 6.08
C LEU A 113 8.85 -4.71 7.20
N ARG A 114 9.55 -4.91 8.34
CA ARG A 114 9.50 -3.97 9.47
C ARG A 114 9.99 -2.58 9.04
N GLY A 115 11.14 -2.52 8.37
CA GLY A 115 11.70 -1.25 7.89
C GLY A 115 10.77 -0.50 6.94
N ASP A 116 10.00 -1.23 6.13
CA ASP A 116 9.07 -0.65 5.14
C ASP A 116 7.81 -0.12 5.76
N ILE A 117 7.27 -0.85 6.75
CA ILE A 117 6.16 -0.36 7.56
C ILE A 117 6.58 0.94 8.26
N GLU A 118 7.74 0.93 8.93
CA GLU A 118 8.24 2.13 9.62
C GLU A 118 8.49 3.31 8.64
N ALA A 119 8.98 3.03 7.44
CA ALA A 119 9.19 4.05 6.41
C ALA A 119 7.86 4.63 5.90
N ALA A 120 6.87 3.77 5.65
CA ALA A 120 5.53 4.18 5.24
C ALA A 120 4.87 5.06 6.31
N GLU A 121 4.95 4.67 7.59
CA GLU A 121 4.43 5.48 8.70
C GLU A 121 5.12 6.84 8.80
N ARG A 122 6.47 6.88 8.70
CA ARG A 122 7.22 8.14 8.72
C ARG A 122 6.81 9.05 7.56
N HIS A 123 6.66 8.47 6.36
CA HIS A 123 6.23 9.21 5.18
C HIS A 123 4.84 9.80 5.38
N PHE A 124 3.88 9.01 5.87
CA PHE A 124 2.54 9.48 6.21
C PHE A 124 2.59 10.63 7.23
N ARG A 125 3.32 10.48 8.35
CA ARG A 125 3.47 11.55 9.36
C ARG A 125 4.07 12.83 8.78
N SER A 126 5.01 12.72 7.85
CA SER A 126 5.58 13.90 7.18
C SER A 126 4.57 14.62 6.28
N GLY A 127 3.64 13.89 5.67
CA GLY A 127 2.55 14.45 4.87
C GLY A 127 1.39 15.02 5.70
N LEU A 128 1.15 14.48 6.91
CA LEU A 128 0.10 14.96 7.82
C LEU A 128 0.21 16.45 8.18
N GLY A 129 1.43 17.01 8.16
CA GLY A 129 1.66 18.44 8.39
C GLY A 129 0.86 19.33 7.44
N GLY A 130 0.87 19.01 6.14
CA GLY A 130 0.06 19.71 5.13
C GLY A 130 -1.42 19.31 5.15
N MET A 131 -1.73 18.12 5.66
CA MET A 131 -3.11 17.66 5.78
C MET A 131 -3.89 18.39 6.88
N ARG A 132 -3.23 18.78 7.98
CA ARG A 132 -3.84 19.62 9.02
C ARG A 132 -4.25 20.98 8.47
N GLU A 133 -3.45 21.57 7.57
CA GLU A 133 -3.81 22.82 6.90
C GLU A 133 -5.07 22.64 6.04
N ILE A 134 -5.14 21.57 5.24
CA ILE A 134 -6.30 21.29 4.38
C ILE A 134 -7.56 20.99 5.20
N LEU A 135 -7.46 20.21 6.27
CA LEU A 135 -8.62 19.91 7.14
C LEU A 135 -9.11 21.17 7.88
N THR A 136 -8.18 22.02 8.33
CA THR A 136 -8.52 23.32 8.95
C THR A 136 -9.20 24.24 7.94
N GLU A 137 -8.70 24.30 6.70
CA GLU A 137 -9.29 25.10 5.63
C GLU A 137 -10.71 24.62 5.27
N ILE A 138 -10.94 23.30 5.20
CA ILE A 138 -12.27 22.72 4.98
C ILE A 138 -13.23 23.07 6.12
N GLU A 139 -12.76 23.04 7.36
CA GLU A 139 -13.56 23.35 8.54
C GLU A 139 -13.89 24.85 8.64
N ASP A 140 -12.95 25.73 8.27
CA ASP A 140 -13.15 27.18 8.19
C ASP A 140 -14.09 27.59 7.04
N LEU A 141 -13.98 26.94 5.88
CA LEU A 141 -14.92 27.11 4.77
C LEU A 141 -16.35 26.73 5.14
N ARG A 142 -16.51 25.68 5.97
CA ARG A 142 -17.82 25.26 6.49
C ARG A 142 -18.39 26.27 7.49
N LYS A 143 -17.59 26.70 8.48
CA LYS A 143 -18.02 27.71 9.47
C LYS A 143 -18.43 29.01 8.80
N SER A 144 -17.73 29.41 7.74
CA SER A 144 -18.07 30.59 6.93
C SER A 144 -19.39 30.43 6.18
N ARG A 145 -19.79 29.20 5.84
CA ARG A 145 -21.02 28.89 5.10
C ARG A 145 -22.22 28.69 6.04
N GLU A 146 -21.99 28.22 7.25
CA GLU A 146 -23.01 28.08 8.32
C GLU A 146 -23.26 29.41 9.06
N GLY A 147 -22.25 30.27 9.20
CA GLY A 147 -22.37 31.60 9.84
C GLY A 147 -23.08 32.68 9.01
N VAL A 148 -23.43 32.40 7.75
CA VAL A 148 -24.16 33.33 6.85
C VAL A 148 -25.69 33.11 6.87
N SER A 149 -26.20 32.10 7.60
CA SER A 149 -27.63 31.92 7.83
C SER A 149 -28.06 32.38 9.24
N ALA A 150 -28.66 33.58 9.29
CA ALA A 150 -29.46 34.21 10.37
C ALA A 150 -28.73 35.05 11.44
N PRO A 151 -29.32 36.17 11.93
CA PRO A 151 -30.74 36.57 11.90
C PRO A 151 -31.01 37.69 10.87
N GLY A 152 -32.14 37.70 10.15
CA GLY A 152 -33.50 37.74 10.69
C GLY A 152 -34.06 39.12 10.34
N GLY A 153 -34.74 39.22 9.20
CA GLY A 153 -35.56 40.39 8.91
C GLY A 153 -36.82 40.32 9.75
N ASP A 154 -37.16 41.41 10.44
CA ASP A 154 -38.46 42.07 10.30
C ASP A 154 -38.38 43.40 11.05
N ASP A 155 -38.48 44.51 10.32
CA ASP A 155 -39.01 45.78 10.83
C ASP A 155 -39.18 46.74 9.65
N ALA A 156 -40.38 46.72 9.07
CA ALA A 156 -41.02 47.89 8.47
C ALA A 156 -42.55 47.65 8.41
N PRO A 157 -43.39 48.69 8.43
CA PRO A 157 -43.14 50.12 8.63
C PRO A 157 -43.78 50.72 9.89
#